data_AF-A0A5F2BVZ3-F1
#
_entry.id   AF-A0A5F2BVZ3-F1
#
_cell.length_a   1.000
_cell.length_b   1.000
_cell.length_c   1.000
_cell.angle_alpha   90.00
_cell.angle_beta   90.00
_cell.angle_gamma   90.00
#
_symmetry.space_group_name_H-M   'P 1'
#
loop_
_entity.id
_entity.type
_entity.pdbx_description
1 polymer ?
#
loop_
_entity_poly.entity_id
_entity_poly.type
_entity_poly.pdbx_seq_one_letter_code
_entity_poly.pdbx_strand_id
1 'polypeptide(L)'
;MLSRHISTTAIILSFFHFDCSQLGSLSNGTSSEQQLMQTLVLGVAAKEGCSIQSLTPISNTLSYVHPKRTRYDIQNCSPSDLEGLGFTGNTANLEKGLSGNSSDSFFSSLGNIVLPSSNGGTNLEVSFSLKSGGSLTAYAYGSGTPISGPAFRLTDSTKEQFYSEMSGNFEVVSKGTAALSTDTNYTYCIDFQYASSEQWINAWPKACSEVTQAERNSMMMFPVMQMMSVPAYSGNRVGFILNGAKLTSFTIGSILSQVD
;
A
#
# COMPACT_ATOMS: atom_id res chain seq x y z
N MET A 1 38.17 -54.95 13.76
CA MET A 1 38.46 -53.54 14.09
C MET A 1 38.59 -52.76 12.80
N LEU A 2 37.85 -51.65 12.66
CA LEU A 2 37.93 -50.58 11.62
C LEU A 2 37.72 -51.04 10.16
N SER A 3 37.07 -50.33 9.22
CA SER A 3 36.37 -49.05 9.09
C SER A 3 35.78 -49.12 7.65
N ARG A 4 34.47 -48.98 7.41
CA ARG A 4 33.78 -47.73 7.03
C ARG A 4 34.54 -46.88 5.99
N HIS A 5 34.00 -46.80 4.75
CA HIS A 5 33.50 -45.57 4.09
C HIS A 5 33.62 -45.55 2.54
N ILE A 6 32.54 -45.03 1.92
CA ILE A 6 32.45 -44.36 0.61
C ILE A 6 32.33 -45.28 -0.63
N SER A 7 31.11 -45.43 -1.14
CA SER A 7 30.68 -44.73 -2.36
C SER A 7 29.21 -45.02 -2.66
N THR A 8 28.30 -44.48 -1.84
CA THR A 8 26.86 -44.40 -2.16
C THR A 8 26.62 -43.08 -2.89
N THR A 9 26.94 -43.07 -4.19
CA THR A 9 26.59 -42.00 -5.13
C THR A 9 25.54 -42.55 -6.09
N ALA A 10 24.34 -42.79 -5.56
CA ALA A 10 23.12 -42.97 -6.34
C ALA A 10 22.20 -41.78 -6.02
N ILE A 11 22.65 -40.60 -6.44
CA ILE A 11 21.95 -39.33 -6.30
C ILE A 11 21.18 -39.09 -7.59
N ILE A 12 19.85 -39.10 -7.46
CA ILE A 12 18.92 -38.22 -8.16
C ILE A 12 18.92 -38.32 -9.69
N LEU A 13 18.17 -39.30 -10.20
CA LEU A 13 17.61 -39.27 -11.56
C LEU A 13 16.31 -40.06 -11.63
N SER A 14 15.46 -39.93 -10.59
CA SER A 14 14.03 -40.17 -10.73
C SER A 14 13.42 -38.95 -11.42
N PHE A 15 13.50 -38.98 -12.74
CA PHE A 15 12.75 -38.12 -13.65
C PHE A 15 11.30 -38.04 -13.21
N PHE A 16 10.92 -36.90 -12.63
CA PHE A 16 9.54 -36.45 -12.57
C PHE A 16 9.05 -36.23 -14.01
N HIS A 17 8.41 -37.24 -14.59
CA HIS A 17 7.50 -37.03 -15.70
C HIS A 17 6.20 -36.46 -15.12
N PHE A 18 6.15 -35.14 -14.98
CA PHE A 18 4.87 -34.46 -14.99
C PHE A 18 4.49 -34.24 -16.44
N ASP A 19 3.52 -35.01 -16.92
CA ASP A 19 2.77 -34.68 -18.13
C ASP A 19 2.21 -33.27 -17.94
N CYS A 20 2.85 -32.31 -18.60
CA CYS A 20 2.36 -30.94 -18.70
C CYS A 20 1.20 -30.97 -19.70
N SER A 21 0.03 -31.46 -19.27
CA SER A 21 -1.20 -31.28 -20.05
C SER A 21 -1.50 -29.79 -20.10
N GLN A 22 -1.44 -29.25 -21.32
CA GLN A 22 -1.78 -27.89 -21.68
C GLN A 22 -2.94 -27.34 -20.83
N LEU A 23 -2.66 -26.32 -20.02
CA LEU A 23 -3.69 -25.46 -19.46
C LEU A 23 -4.37 -24.80 -20.65
N GLY A 24 -5.58 -25.28 -20.95
CA GLY A 24 -6.39 -24.79 -22.04
C GLY A 24 -6.59 -23.28 -21.92
N SER A 25 -6.37 -22.58 -23.03
CA SER A 25 -6.81 -21.21 -23.20
C SER A 25 -8.30 -21.13 -22.91
N LEU A 26 -8.65 -20.49 -21.79
CA LEU A 26 -10.01 -20.06 -21.49
C LEU A 26 -9.98 -18.54 -21.47
N SER A 27 -10.65 -17.94 -22.46
CA SER A 27 -10.85 -16.51 -22.55
C SER A 27 -11.80 -16.05 -21.45
N ASN A 28 -11.43 -14.95 -20.79
CA ASN A 28 -12.13 -14.20 -19.73
C ASN A 28 -11.85 -14.67 -18.30
N GLY A 29 -10.80 -14.05 -17.73
CA GLY A 29 -10.37 -14.25 -16.35
C GLY A 29 -11.47 -14.00 -15.33
N THR A 30 -11.86 -15.08 -14.67
CA THR A 30 -12.70 -15.08 -13.48
C THR A 30 -11.81 -14.96 -12.24
N SER A 31 -12.40 -14.53 -11.11
CA SER A 31 -11.73 -14.38 -9.81
C SER A 31 -10.91 -15.62 -9.40
N SER A 32 -11.35 -16.82 -9.80
CA SER A 32 -10.65 -18.08 -9.57
C SER A 32 -9.29 -18.19 -10.24
N GLU A 33 -9.08 -17.61 -11.43
CA GLU A 33 -7.78 -17.66 -12.12
C GLU A 33 -6.76 -16.74 -11.46
N GLN A 34 -7.19 -15.56 -11.00
CA GLN A 34 -6.35 -14.66 -10.21
C GLN A 34 -5.99 -15.27 -8.86
N GLN A 35 -6.94 -15.95 -8.21
CA GLN A 35 -6.72 -16.68 -6.96
C GLN A 35 -5.75 -17.86 -7.12
N LEU A 36 -5.84 -18.60 -8.23
CA LEU A 36 -4.93 -19.70 -8.55
C LEU A 36 -3.51 -19.17 -8.82
N MET A 37 -3.39 -18.09 -9.61
CA MET A 37 -2.11 -17.44 -9.90
C MET A 37 -1.46 -16.81 -8.66
N GLN A 38 -2.25 -16.25 -7.73
CA GLN A 38 -1.73 -15.81 -6.42
C GLN A 38 -1.15 -16.97 -5.62
N THR A 39 -1.85 -18.10 -5.59
CA THR A 39 -1.38 -19.31 -4.90
C THR A 39 -0.09 -19.85 -5.52
N LEU A 40 0.01 -19.82 -6.85
CA LEU A 40 1.17 -20.32 -7.61
C LEU A 40 2.38 -19.38 -7.57
N VAL A 41 2.18 -18.05 -7.56
CA VAL A 41 3.27 -17.05 -7.66
C VAL A 41 3.72 -16.54 -6.28
N LEU A 42 2.79 -16.39 -5.34
CA LEU A 42 3.07 -15.80 -4.02
C LEU A 42 3.04 -16.85 -2.90
N GLY A 43 2.66 -18.09 -3.19
CA GLY A 43 2.58 -19.17 -2.18
C GLY A 43 1.47 -18.96 -1.16
N VAL A 44 0.57 -17.99 -1.36
CA VAL A 44 -0.56 -17.71 -0.46
C VAL A 44 -1.81 -18.28 -1.08
N ALA A 45 -2.43 -19.28 -0.43
CA ALA A 45 -3.76 -19.72 -0.79
C ALA A 45 -4.69 -18.50 -0.70
N ALA A 46 -5.29 -18.10 -1.83
CA ALA A 46 -6.18 -16.94 -1.83
C ALA A 46 -7.39 -17.24 -0.92
N LYS A 47 -7.44 -16.58 0.23
CA LYS A 47 -8.57 -16.67 1.17
C LYS A 47 -9.56 -15.56 0.81
N GLU A 48 -10.85 -15.82 0.97
CA GLU A 48 -11.87 -14.78 0.78
C GLU A 48 -11.60 -13.60 1.73
N GLY A 49 -11.49 -12.38 1.18
CA GLY A 49 -11.12 -11.18 1.94
C GLY A 49 -9.64 -11.08 2.33
N CYS A 50 -8.76 -11.92 1.77
CA CYS A 50 -7.31 -11.79 1.88
C CYS A 50 -6.65 -12.16 0.54
N SER A 51 -6.63 -11.21 -0.39
CA SER A 51 -6.24 -11.45 -1.78
C SER A 51 -5.62 -10.23 -2.47
N ILE A 52 -4.92 -10.48 -3.57
CA ILE A 52 -4.24 -9.47 -4.40
C ILE A 52 -4.82 -9.46 -5.80
N GLN A 53 -5.36 -8.33 -6.23
CA GLN A 53 -5.95 -8.18 -7.56
C GLN A 53 -5.14 -7.18 -8.39
N SER A 54 -4.83 -7.58 -9.61
CA SER A 54 -4.29 -6.67 -10.62
C SER A 54 -5.44 -5.90 -11.24
N LEU A 55 -5.46 -4.58 -11.10
CA LEU A 55 -6.45 -3.69 -11.70
C LEU A 55 -5.84 -2.92 -12.86
N THR A 56 -6.68 -2.54 -13.81
CA THR A 56 -6.30 -1.64 -14.89
C THR A 56 -6.04 -0.23 -14.35
N PRO A 57 -5.19 0.57 -15.03
CA PRO A 57 -5.05 2.00 -14.79
C PRO A 57 -6.38 2.74 -14.80
N ILE A 58 -6.47 3.82 -14.01
CA ILE A 58 -7.58 4.76 -14.10
C ILE A 58 -7.36 5.62 -15.35
N SER A 59 -8.29 5.57 -16.30
CA SER A 59 -8.14 6.23 -17.60
C SER A 59 -8.22 7.75 -17.56
N ASN A 60 -8.82 8.33 -16.53
CA ASN A 60 -9.35 9.69 -16.62
C ASN A 60 -8.44 10.80 -16.08
N THR A 61 -7.34 10.51 -15.38
CA THR A 61 -6.62 11.59 -14.66
C THR A 61 -5.18 11.31 -14.23
N LEU A 62 -4.71 10.06 -14.36
CA LEU A 62 -3.40 9.65 -13.85
C LEU A 62 -2.62 9.02 -14.99
N SER A 63 -1.49 9.63 -15.34
CA SER A 63 -0.52 8.99 -16.23
C SER A 63 0.26 7.98 -15.40
N TYR A 64 0.08 6.69 -15.67
CA TYR A 64 0.76 5.65 -14.93
C TYR A 64 2.13 5.37 -15.51
N VAL A 65 3.15 5.26 -14.64
CA VAL A 65 4.49 4.85 -15.07
C VAL A 65 4.48 3.38 -15.48
N HIS A 66 3.77 2.57 -14.69
CA HIS A 66 3.46 1.19 -15.02
C HIS A 66 1.95 1.07 -15.13
N PRO A 67 1.41 0.61 -16.27
CA PRO A 67 -0.03 0.58 -16.52
C PRO A 67 -0.72 -0.55 -15.74
N LYS A 68 -0.58 -0.54 -14.41
CA LYS A 68 -1.15 -1.51 -13.48
C LYS A 68 -1.35 -0.85 -12.12
N ARG A 69 -2.48 -1.18 -11.49
CA ARG A 69 -2.73 -0.95 -10.07
C ARG A 69 -2.83 -2.30 -9.36
N THR A 70 -2.44 -2.35 -8.10
CA THR A 70 -2.52 -3.57 -7.29
C THR A 70 -3.42 -3.31 -6.10
N ARG A 71 -4.57 -3.98 -6.07
CA ARG A 71 -5.52 -3.95 -4.95
C ARG A 71 -5.22 -5.09 -3.99
N TYR A 72 -5.26 -4.77 -2.71
CA TYR A 72 -5.14 -5.69 -1.60
C TYR A 72 -6.48 -5.66 -0.88
N ASP A 73 -7.23 -6.74 -1.00
CA ASP A 73 -8.40 -6.99 -0.16
C ASP A 73 -7.91 -7.69 1.11
N ILE A 74 -8.12 -7.05 2.26
CA ILE A 74 -7.49 -7.44 3.53
C ILE A 74 -8.48 -7.59 4.68
N GLN A 75 -9.79 -7.49 4.39
CA GLN A 75 -10.86 -7.52 5.40
C GLN A 75 -10.80 -8.75 6.32
N ASN A 76 -10.30 -9.88 5.81
CA ASN A 76 -10.18 -11.15 6.52
C ASN A 76 -8.73 -11.62 6.73
N CYS A 77 -7.72 -10.83 6.34
CA CYS A 77 -6.33 -11.20 6.57
C CYS A 77 -6.00 -11.26 8.06
N SER A 78 -5.23 -12.27 8.46
CA SER A 78 -4.53 -12.28 9.74
C SER A 78 -3.21 -11.52 9.61
N PRO A 79 -2.64 -10.99 10.72
CA PRO A 79 -1.32 -10.35 10.69
C PRO A 79 -0.21 -11.23 10.08
N SER A 80 -0.30 -12.55 10.27
CA SER A 80 0.63 -13.53 9.69
C SER A 80 0.53 -13.64 8.16
N ASP A 81 -0.58 -13.22 7.55
CA ASP A 81 -0.75 -13.27 6.09
C ASP A 81 0.01 -12.09 5.41
N LEU A 82 0.43 -11.05 6.14
CA LEU A 82 1.08 -9.85 5.59
C LEU A 82 2.34 -10.15 4.79
N GLU A 83 3.21 -11.05 5.27
CA GLU A 83 4.46 -11.39 4.59
C GLU A 83 4.19 -12.00 3.21
N GLY A 84 3.20 -12.88 3.12
CA GLY A 84 2.75 -13.45 1.85
C GLY A 84 2.18 -12.42 0.88
N LEU A 85 1.66 -11.30 1.40
CA LEU A 85 1.20 -10.16 0.60
C LEU A 85 2.31 -9.19 0.20
N GLY A 86 3.56 -9.43 0.62
CA GLY A 86 4.68 -8.54 0.37
C GLY A 86 4.84 -7.40 1.37
N PHE A 87 4.28 -7.54 2.58
CA PHE A 87 4.32 -6.54 3.65
C PHE A 87 5.00 -7.09 4.90
N THR A 88 5.58 -6.18 5.69
CA THR A 88 6.16 -6.45 7.00
C THR A 88 5.72 -5.38 7.99
N GLY A 89 5.71 -5.68 9.27
CA GLY A 89 5.24 -4.76 10.28
C GLY A 89 5.29 -5.33 11.67
N ASN A 90 4.72 -4.59 12.62
CA ASN A 90 4.59 -5.04 13.99
C ASN A 90 3.32 -5.89 14.14
N THR A 91 3.39 -7.13 13.65
CA THR A 91 2.26 -8.07 13.61
C THR A 91 1.68 -8.39 14.98
N ALA A 92 2.45 -8.23 16.07
CA ALA A 92 1.98 -8.44 17.44
C ALA A 92 0.96 -7.40 17.90
N ASN A 93 0.94 -6.21 17.30
CA ASN A 93 -0.02 -5.14 17.60
C ASN A 93 -1.16 -5.05 16.56
N LEU A 94 -1.21 -6.00 15.62
CA LEU A 94 -2.26 -6.08 14.63
C LEU A 94 -3.23 -7.20 14.97
N GLU A 95 -4.50 -6.97 14.68
CA GLU A 95 -5.58 -7.94 14.82
C GLU A 95 -6.08 -8.37 13.43
N LYS A 96 -6.98 -9.36 13.40
CA LYS A 96 -7.59 -9.85 12.15
C LYS A 96 -8.36 -8.73 11.45
N GLY A 97 -8.25 -8.69 10.12
CA GLY A 97 -8.74 -7.60 9.28
C GLY A 97 -7.83 -6.38 9.36
N LEU A 98 -6.55 -6.60 9.68
CA LEU A 98 -5.50 -5.59 9.84
C LEU A 98 -6.01 -4.33 10.56
N SER A 99 -6.56 -4.55 11.76
CA SER A 99 -6.89 -3.47 12.69
C SER A 99 -5.79 -3.29 13.72
N GLY A 100 -5.64 -2.06 14.19
CA GLY A 100 -4.67 -1.70 15.23
C GLY A 100 -5.28 -0.71 16.21
N ASN A 101 -4.75 -0.68 17.43
CA ASN A 101 -5.24 0.19 18.52
C ASN A 101 -4.13 1.08 19.12
N SER A 102 -2.99 1.22 18.44
CA SER A 102 -1.87 2.01 18.93
C SER A 102 -1.00 2.54 17.78
N SER A 103 -0.15 3.53 18.07
CA SER A 103 0.89 4.00 17.14
C SER A 103 1.92 2.92 16.77
N ASP A 104 2.01 1.84 17.56
CA ASP A 104 2.90 0.71 17.29
C ASP A 104 2.26 -0.33 16.36
N SER A 105 0.99 -0.16 16.02
CA SER A 105 0.26 -1.03 15.10
C SER A 105 0.51 -0.57 13.66
N PHE A 106 1.63 -0.99 13.06
CA PHE A 106 2.02 -0.55 11.72
C PHE A 106 2.43 -1.71 10.81
N PHE A 107 2.31 -1.50 9.52
CA PHE A 107 2.91 -2.34 8.49
C PHE A 107 3.29 -1.51 7.25
N SER A 108 4.22 -2.03 6.46
CA SER A 108 4.78 -1.42 5.25
C SER A 108 5.17 -2.48 4.25
N SER A 109 5.33 -2.11 2.98
CA SER A 109 5.86 -3.03 1.98
C SER A 109 7.27 -3.51 2.36
N LEU A 110 7.56 -4.80 2.12
CA LEU A 110 8.89 -5.40 2.32
C LEU A 110 9.95 -4.72 1.44
N GLY A 111 9.56 -4.35 0.23
CA GLY A 111 10.41 -3.71 -0.76
C GLY A 111 9.91 -2.33 -1.20
N ASN A 112 10.66 -1.75 -2.13
CA ASN A 112 10.28 -0.50 -2.76
C ASN A 112 9.09 -0.73 -3.69
N ILE A 113 8.01 0.00 -3.47
CA ILE A 113 6.85 0.07 -4.35
C ILE A 113 7.03 1.34 -5.19
N VAL A 114 7.99 1.23 -6.12
CA VAL A 114 8.26 2.13 -7.25
C VAL A 114 8.19 3.64 -6.95
N LEU A 115 9.36 4.30 -6.94
CA LEU A 115 9.51 5.71 -7.32
C LEU A 115 10.23 5.75 -8.67
N PRO A 116 9.61 6.19 -9.77
CA PRO A 116 10.28 6.25 -11.05
C PRO A 116 10.60 7.70 -11.40
N SER A 117 11.89 8.04 -11.34
CA SER A 117 12.46 9.32 -11.82
C SER A 117 11.94 10.59 -11.13
N SER A 118 12.57 11.73 -11.44
CA SER A 118 12.38 13.03 -10.81
C SER A 118 10.95 13.59 -10.81
N ASN A 119 10.03 12.97 -11.57
CA ASN A 119 8.66 13.41 -11.78
C ASN A 119 7.64 12.27 -11.49
N GLY A 120 7.92 11.44 -10.48
CA GLY A 120 7.11 10.27 -10.13
C GLY A 120 6.12 10.51 -8.99
N GLY A 121 5.18 9.57 -8.79
CA GLY A 121 4.22 9.60 -7.72
C GLY A 121 3.61 8.23 -7.40
N THR A 122 2.86 8.18 -6.30
CA THR A 122 2.17 7.00 -5.79
C THR A 122 0.73 7.40 -5.55
N ASN A 123 -0.17 6.73 -6.26
CA ASN A 123 -1.60 6.80 -6.03
C ASN A 123 -1.98 5.69 -5.05
N LEU A 124 -2.62 6.08 -3.96
CA LEU A 124 -3.11 5.20 -2.92
C LEU A 124 -4.62 5.40 -2.76
N GLU A 125 -5.38 4.32 -2.91
CA GLU A 125 -6.81 4.30 -2.57
C GLU A 125 -6.98 3.45 -1.34
N VAL A 126 -7.59 3.97 -0.28
CA VAL A 126 -7.66 3.30 1.02
C VAL A 126 -9.10 3.26 1.49
N SER A 127 -9.58 2.07 1.86
CA SER A 127 -10.87 1.87 2.50
C SER A 127 -10.69 1.42 3.94
N PHE A 128 -11.35 2.12 4.88
CA PHE A 128 -11.13 1.93 6.31
C PHE A 128 -12.31 2.41 7.16
N SER A 129 -12.28 2.07 8.45
CA SER A 129 -13.12 2.67 9.49
C SER A 129 -12.30 3.03 10.73
N LEU A 130 -12.81 3.95 11.55
CA LEU A 130 -12.17 4.40 12.79
C LEU A 130 -13.07 4.15 14.00
N LYS A 131 -12.47 3.83 15.14
CA LYS A 131 -13.09 3.88 16.46
C LYS A 131 -12.98 5.29 17.03
N SER A 132 -13.68 5.54 18.14
CA SER A 132 -13.55 6.79 18.91
C SER A 132 -12.11 7.03 19.37
N GLY A 133 -11.59 8.24 19.12
CA GLY A 133 -10.19 8.63 19.32
C GLY A 133 -9.23 8.03 18.29
N GLY A 134 -9.77 7.47 17.20
CA GLY A 134 -9.02 6.71 16.22
C GLY A 134 -8.37 7.56 15.13
N SER A 135 -7.29 7.06 14.56
CA SER A 135 -6.62 7.61 13.39
C SER A 135 -6.00 6.53 12.51
N LEU A 136 -6.04 6.78 11.21
CA LEU A 136 -5.31 6.06 10.18
C LEU A 136 -4.23 7.00 9.62
N THR A 137 -2.97 6.59 9.69
CA THR A 137 -1.89 7.31 9.00
C THR A 137 -1.42 6.46 7.83
N ALA A 138 -1.51 7.00 6.61
CA ALA A 138 -0.90 6.42 5.42
C ALA A 138 0.38 7.20 5.09
N TYR A 139 1.45 6.51 4.72
CA TYR A 139 2.71 7.15 4.34
C TYR A 139 3.30 6.49 3.10
N ALA A 140 4.07 7.26 2.35
CA ALA A 140 4.87 6.80 1.22
C ALA A 140 6.31 7.31 1.38
N TYR A 141 7.24 6.74 0.60
CA TYR A 141 8.61 7.24 0.43
C TYR A 141 9.46 7.31 1.71
N GLY A 142 9.25 6.42 2.66
CA GLY A 142 10.04 6.38 3.90
C GLY A 142 9.83 5.11 4.72
N SER A 143 10.35 5.08 5.95
CA SER A 143 9.95 4.12 6.98
C SER A 143 8.77 4.67 7.79
N GLY A 144 7.89 3.78 8.27
CA GLY A 144 6.77 4.18 9.13
C GLY A 144 7.13 4.44 10.58
N THR A 145 8.30 3.99 11.03
CA THR A 145 8.68 3.99 12.44
C THR A 145 10.19 4.16 12.61
N PRO A 146 10.69 5.39 12.87
CA PRO A 146 9.93 6.65 12.86
C PRO A 146 9.42 7.00 11.45
N ILE A 147 8.33 7.77 11.37
CA ILE A 147 7.86 8.36 10.10
C ILE A 147 8.99 9.23 9.56
N SER A 148 9.49 8.85 8.39
CA SER A 148 10.60 9.53 7.73
C SER A 148 10.21 9.89 6.30
N GLY A 149 9.02 10.43 6.08
CA GLY A 149 8.53 10.70 4.75
C GLY A 149 7.13 11.31 4.78
N PRO A 150 6.57 11.64 3.61
CA PRO A 150 5.26 12.26 3.52
C PRO A 150 4.21 11.30 4.05
N ALA A 151 3.48 11.76 5.07
CA ALA A 151 2.41 11.01 5.69
C ALA A 151 1.14 11.84 5.75
N PHE A 152 0.01 11.17 5.56
CA PHE A 152 -1.31 11.74 5.64
C PHE A 152 -2.10 11.01 6.72
N ARG A 153 -2.69 11.77 7.64
CA ARG A 153 -3.44 11.22 8.77
C ARG A 153 -4.90 11.65 8.69
N LEU A 154 -5.75 10.64 8.76
CA LEU A 154 -7.20 10.68 8.82
C LEU A 154 -7.60 10.38 10.27
N THR A 155 -8.46 11.19 10.85
CA THR A 155 -8.79 11.12 12.29
C THR A 155 -10.25 11.49 12.53
N ASP A 156 -10.81 11.00 13.63
CA ASP A 156 -12.18 11.28 14.06
C ASP A 156 -12.32 12.55 14.91
N SER A 157 -11.21 13.22 15.23
CA SER A 157 -11.17 14.36 16.16
C SER A 157 -10.86 15.70 15.51
N THR A 158 -10.19 15.71 14.36
CA THR A 158 -9.82 16.93 13.62
C THR A 158 -10.00 16.74 12.13
N LYS A 159 -9.82 17.81 11.36
CA LYS A 159 -9.62 17.69 9.91
C LYS A 159 -8.39 16.82 9.62
N GLU A 160 -8.22 16.45 8.36
CA GLU A 160 -7.04 15.71 7.92
C GLU A 160 -5.75 16.45 8.28
N GLN A 161 -4.69 15.68 8.45
CA GLN A 161 -3.39 16.18 8.84
C GLN A 161 -2.32 15.64 7.88
N PHE A 162 -1.26 16.41 7.66
CA PHE A 162 -0.07 15.95 6.94
C PHE A 162 1.15 16.04 7.87
N TYR A 163 2.11 15.14 7.69
CA TYR A 163 3.36 15.17 8.45
C TYR A 163 4.39 16.04 7.75
N SER A 164 4.89 17.06 8.44
CA SER A 164 5.97 17.93 7.97
C SER A 164 7.26 17.56 8.68
N GLU A 165 8.28 17.17 7.93
CA GLU A 165 9.62 16.91 8.50
C GLU A 165 10.25 18.16 9.10
N MET A 166 9.90 19.34 8.57
CA MET A 166 10.41 20.62 9.06
C MET A 166 9.92 20.91 10.49
N SER A 167 8.66 20.58 10.79
CA SER A 167 8.10 20.75 12.14
C SER A 167 8.23 19.49 13.01
N GLY A 168 8.59 18.36 12.40
CA GLY A 168 8.66 17.05 13.05
C GLY A 168 7.30 16.55 13.55
N ASN A 169 6.20 17.13 13.09
CA ASN A 169 4.86 16.95 13.64
C ASN A 169 3.77 16.88 12.54
N PHE A 170 2.56 16.49 12.95
CA PHE A 170 1.38 16.55 12.10
C PHE A 170 0.74 17.94 12.15
N GLU A 171 0.48 18.51 10.98
CA GLU A 171 -0.15 19.80 10.78
C GLU A 171 -1.54 19.63 10.18
N VAL A 172 -2.51 20.42 10.64
CA VAL A 172 -3.90 20.34 10.18
C VAL A 172 -4.04 20.98 8.79
N VAL A 173 -4.69 20.26 7.89
CA VAL A 173 -4.98 20.71 6.54
C VAL A 173 -6.00 21.85 6.55
N SER A 174 -5.60 23.05 6.12
CA SER A 174 -6.43 24.26 6.19
C SER A 174 -7.76 24.13 5.44
N LYS A 175 -7.71 23.58 4.23
CA LYS A 175 -8.87 23.27 3.36
C LYS A 175 -9.40 21.83 3.53
N GLY A 176 -9.02 21.14 4.61
CA GLY A 176 -9.42 19.77 4.89
C GLY A 176 -10.94 19.65 5.07
N THR A 177 -11.43 18.41 4.95
CA THR A 177 -12.80 18.06 5.28
C THR A 177 -13.02 18.04 6.79
N ALA A 178 -14.26 17.80 7.22
CA ALA A 178 -14.57 17.70 8.64
C ALA A 178 -13.96 16.42 9.25
N ALA A 179 -13.92 16.36 10.59
CA ALA A 179 -13.52 15.17 11.30
C ALA A 179 -14.40 13.97 10.91
N LEU A 180 -13.77 12.79 10.82
CA LEU A 180 -14.46 11.58 10.40
C LEU A 180 -15.40 11.07 11.50
N SER A 181 -16.51 10.46 11.12
CA SER A 181 -17.41 9.79 12.05
C SER A 181 -16.89 8.39 12.39
N THR A 182 -17.06 7.98 13.64
CA THR A 182 -16.67 6.64 14.08
C THR A 182 -17.54 5.57 13.42
N ASP A 183 -17.00 4.36 13.31
CA ASP A 183 -17.67 3.16 12.79
C ASP A 183 -18.27 3.30 11.37
N THR A 184 -17.86 4.34 10.65
CA THR A 184 -18.24 4.60 9.26
C THR A 184 -17.13 4.14 8.33
N ASN A 185 -17.50 3.45 7.26
CA ASN A 185 -16.55 3.06 6.22
C ASN A 185 -16.29 4.25 5.28
N TYR A 186 -15.03 4.66 5.21
CA TYR A 186 -14.55 5.68 4.31
C TYR A 186 -13.73 5.08 3.19
N THR A 187 -13.70 5.76 2.05
CA THR A 187 -12.72 5.54 1.00
C THR A 187 -12.04 6.86 0.69
N TYR A 188 -10.72 6.85 0.67
CA TYR A 188 -9.90 8.02 0.33
C TYR A 188 -8.99 7.71 -0.84
N CYS A 189 -8.91 8.66 -1.77
CA CYS A 189 -7.86 8.71 -2.76
C CYS A 189 -6.77 9.65 -2.29
N ILE A 190 -5.52 9.20 -2.26
CA ILE A 190 -4.36 9.95 -1.79
C ILE A 190 -3.27 9.84 -2.86
N ASP A 191 -2.83 10.96 -3.40
CA ASP A 191 -1.66 11.03 -4.27
C ASP A 191 -0.48 11.58 -3.49
N PHE A 192 0.57 10.77 -3.36
CA PHE A 192 1.89 11.20 -2.91
C PHE A 192 2.73 11.52 -4.15
N GLN A 193 2.99 12.79 -4.41
CA GLN A 193 3.70 13.23 -5.61
C GLN A 193 5.09 13.77 -5.26
N TYR A 194 6.04 13.53 -6.16
CA TYR A 194 7.40 14.04 -6.08
C TYR A 194 7.74 14.72 -7.40
N ALA A 195 8.04 16.02 -7.34
CA ALA A 195 8.48 16.81 -8.49
C ALA A 195 9.46 17.87 -8.02
N SER A 196 10.50 18.14 -8.83
CA SER A 196 11.40 19.27 -8.61
C SER A 196 12.00 19.34 -7.20
N SER A 197 12.27 18.19 -6.58
CA SER A 197 12.75 18.06 -5.18
C SER A 197 11.75 18.47 -4.09
N GLU A 198 10.47 18.63 -4.44
CA GLU A 198 9.38 18.90 -3.52
C GLU A 198 8.42 17.71 -3.44
N GLN A 199 7.77 17.59 -2.29
CA GLN A 199 6.77 16.56 -2.05
C GLN A 199 5.42 17.16 -1.76
N TRP A 200 4.43 16.56 -2.40
CA TRP A 200 3.05 17.00 -2.35
C TRP A 200 2.15 15.85 -1.97
N ILE A 201 1.20 16.13 -1.09
CA ILE A 201 0.11 15.20 -0.79
C ILE A 201 -1.19 15.86 -1.23
N ASN A 202 -1.92 15.19 -2.12
CA ASN A 202 -3.29 15.54 -2.46
C ASN A 202 -4.21 14.41 -2.01
N ALA A 203 -5.34 14.74 -1.40
CA ALA A 203 -6.26 13.72 -0.91
C ALA A 203 -7.73 14.13 -1.09
N TRP A 204 -8.58 13.14 -1.38
CA TRP A 204 -10.01 13.32 -1.58
C TRP A 204 -10.81 12.20 -0.90
N PRO A 205 -11.95 12.50 -0.25
CA PRO A 205 -12.78 11.53 0.46
C PRO A 205 -13.68 10.71 -0.51
N LYS A 206 -13.10 10.15 -1.56
CA LYS A 206 -13.80 9.37 -2.59
C LYS A 206 -12.85 8.37 -3.28
N ALA A 207 -13.38 7.48 -4.13
CA ALA A 207 -12.54 6.56 -4.88
C ALA A 207 -11.67 7.30 -5.91
N CYS A 208 -10.49 6.77 -6.23
CA CYS A 208 -9.57 7.48 -7.14
C CYS A 208 -10.10 7.61 -8.57
N SER A 209 -10.99 6.71 -8.99
CA SER A 209 -11.68 6.78 -10.29
C SER A 209 -12.71 7.91 -10.36
N GLU A 210 -13.18 8.40 -9.22
CA GLU A 210 -14.21 9.45 -9.10
C GLU A 210 -13.59 10.85 -8.96
N VAL A 211 -12.27 10.94 -8.78
CA VAL A 211 -11.55 12.22 -8.73
C VAL A 211 -11.41 12.74 -10.17
N THR A 212 -12.02 13.89 -10.43
CA THR A 212 -11.97 14.52 -11.77
C THR A 212 -10.64 15.22 -12.01
N GLN A 213 -10.30 15.47 -13.29
CA GLN A 213 -9.09 16.23 -13.63
C GLN A 213 -9.12 17.64 -13.03
N ALA A 214 -10.29 18.28 -13.02
CA ALA A 214 -10.48 19.58 -12.41
C ALA A 214 -10.17 19.54 -10.90
N GLU A 215 -10.59 18.49 -10.18
CA GLU A 215 -10.27 18.33 -8.76
C GLU A 215 -8.77 18.13 -8.52
N ARG A 216 -8.10 17.31 -9.34
CA ARG A 216 -6.64 17.14 -9.28
C ARG A 216 -5.88 18.44 -9.58
N ASN A 217 -6.35 19.19 -10.58
CA ASN A 217 -5.75 20.47 -10.98
C ASN A 217 -6.08 21.62 -10.02
N SER A 218 -7.22 21.57 -9.33
CA SER A 218 -7.66 22.61 -8.40
C SER A 218 -6.88 22.62 -7.08
N MET A 219 -6.03 21.60 -6.90
CA MET A 219 -4.95 21.53 -5.93
C MET A 219 -5.33 21.98 -4.52
N MET A 220 -5.73 21.00 -3.70
CA MET A 220 -5.40 21.03 -2.28
C MET A 220 -3.91 20.68 -2.12
N MET A 221 -3.05 21.52 -2.71
CA MET A 221 -1.60 21.42 -2.62
C MET A 221 -1.18 21.77 -1.20
N PHE A 222 -0.77 20.76 -0.44
CA PHE A 222 0.00 21.00 0.78
C PHE A 222 1.45 20.75 0.40
N PRO A 223 2.30 21.79 0.33
CA PRO A 223 3.73 21.56 0.29
C PRO A 223 4.08 20.89 1.62
N VAL A 224 4.24 19.58 1.58
CA VAL A 224 4.61 18.78 2.75
C VAL A 224 6.09 19.00 3.06
N MET A 225 6.87 19.34 2.02
CA MET A 225 8.21 19.89 2.12
C MET A 225 8.50 20.84 0.96
N GLN A 226 9.01 22.04 1.28
CA GLN A 226 9.84 22.84 0.37
C GLN A 226 11.23 22.92 0.97
N MET A 227 12.18 22.07 0.58
CA MET A 227 13.53 22.16 1.14
C MET A 227 14.60 21.79 0.12
N MET A 228 15.66 22.61 0.08
CA MET A 228 16.86 22.50 -0.78
C MET A 228 17.69 21.21 -0.63
N SER A 229 17.17 20.21 0.09
CA SER A 229 17.83 18.94 0.35
C SER A 229 16.79 17.93 0.84
N VAL A 230 16.18 17.21 -0.10
CA VAL A 230 15.33 16.05 0.17
C VAL A 230 16.16 15.03 0.96
N PRO A 231 15.72 14.57 2.14
CA PRO A 231 16.41 13.50 2.84
C PRO A 231 16.46 12.27 1.94
N ALA A 232 17.64 11.65 1.84
CA ALA A 232 17.76 10.35 1.21
C ALA A 232 17.05 9.32 2.09
N TYR A 233 15.83 8.97 1.73
CA TYR A 233 15.08 7.94 2.44
C TYR A 233 15.72 6.57 2.24
N SER A 234 15.70 5.74 3.28
CA SER A 234 16.24 4.39 3.24
C SER A 234 15.44 3.43 2.34
N GLY A 235 14.30 3.87 1.80
CA GLY A 235 13.51 3.13 0.81
C GLY A 235 12.24 3.86 0.37
N ASN A 236 11.64 3.34 -0.70
CA ASN A 236 10.42 3.84 -1.34
C ASN A 236 9.24 2.94 -0.98
N ARG A 237 8.91 2.87 0.31
CA ARG A 237 7.86 2.00 0.84
C ARG A 237 6.55 2.75 0.96
N VAL A 238 5.45 2.02 0.94
CA VAL A 238 4.13 2.50 1.38
C VAL A 238 3.75 1.70 2.61
N GLY A 239 3.11 2.35 3.57
CA GLY A 239 2.60 1.66 4.73
C GLY A 239 1.54 2.45 5.47
N PHE A 240 1.11 1.85 6.56
CA PHE A 240 0.02 2.33 7.38
C PHE A 240 0.37 2.21 8.87
N ILE A 241 -0.10 3.18 9.65
CA ILE A 241 -0.14 3.14 11.12
C ILE A 241 -1.60 3.21 11.53
N LEU A 242 -2.01 2.28 12.39
CA LEU A 242 -3.40 1.99 12.73
C LEU A 242 -3.65 2.22 14.21
N ASN A 243 -4.14 3.38 14.59
CA ASN A 243 -4.48 3.67 15.97
C ASN A 243 -6.00 3.74 16.12
N GLY A 244 -6.65 2.66 16.55
CA GLY A 244 -8.12 2.59 16.55
C GLY A 244 -8.69 2.57 15.13
N ALA A 245 -7.93 2.07 14.17
CA ALA A 245 -8.32 2.01 12.76
C ALA A 245 -8.39 0.56 12.28
N LYS A 246 -9.31 0.30 11.34
CA LYS A 246 -9.45 -0.98 10.65
C LYS A 246 -9.40 -0.74 9.15
N LEU A 247 -8.43 -1.34 8.47
CA LEU A 247 -8.37 -1.32 7.02
C LEU A 247 -9.20 -2.47 6.43
N THR A 248 -9.95 -2.19 5.36
CA THR A 248 -10.70 -3.23 4.64
C THR A 248 -10.05 -3.55 3.30
N SER A 249 -9.57 -2.53 2.60
CA SER A 249 -8.78 -2.71 1.38
C SER A 249 -7.89 -1.50 1.11
N PHE A 250 -6.83 -1.71 0.34
CA PHE A 250 -6.07 -0.60 -0.23
C PHE A 250 -5.59 -0.95 -1.64
N THR A 251 -5.42 0.05 -2.49
CA THR A 251 -4.91 -0.10 -3.85
C THR A 251 -3.72 0.81 -4.06
N ILE A 252 -2.62 0.25 -4.56
CA ILE A 252 -1.38 0.98 -4.86
C ILE A 252 -1.20 1.05 -6.37
N GLY A 253 -0.89 2.23 -6.89
CA GLY A 253 -0.48 2.44 -8.27
C GLY A 253 0.63 3.49 -8.38
N SER A 254 1.48 3.35 -9.39
CA SER A 254 2.57 4.30 -9.65
C SER A 254 2.17 5.27 -10.76
N ILE A 255 2.25 6.56 -10.48
CA ILE A 255 1.80 7.65 -11.36
C ILE A 255 2.98 8.55 -11.73
N LEU A 256 2.82 9.35 -12.78
CA LEU A 256 3.64 10.52 -13.03
C LEU A 256 3.09 11.67 -12.19
N SER A 257 3.99 12.43 -11.59
CA SER A 257 3.65 13.68 -10.91
C SER A 257 2.90 14.60 -11.87
N GLN A 258 1.88 15.25 -11.35
CA GLN A 258 1.09 16.27 -12.04
C GLN A 258 1.50 17.69 -11.58
N VAL A 259 2.55 17.80 -10.78
CA VAL A 259 3.15 19.06 -10.37
C VAL A 259 4.31 19.36 -11.32
N ASP A 260 4.25 20.52 -11.97
CA ASP A 260 5.32 21.07 -12.83
C ASP A 260 6.46 21.68 -11.99
#